data_AF-A0AAD5BK13-F1
#
_entry.id   AF-A0AAD5BK13-F1
#
_cell.length_a   1.000
_cell.length_b   1.000
_cell.length_c   1.000
_cell.angle_alpha   90.00
_cell.angle_beta   90.00
_cell.angle_gamma   90.00
#
_symmetry.space_group_name_H-M   'P 1'
#
loop_
_entity.id
_entity.type
_entity.pdbx_description
1 polymer ?
#
loop_
_entity_poly.entity_id
_entity_poly.type
_entity_poly.pdbx_seq_one_letter_code
_entity_poly.pdbx_strand_id
1 'polypeptide(L)'
;MIADYNDQMNIPVLNNHLQELNEKSLLLRQDEEGEVANQQLHLPLVIPKIPGRFYYLFGKPITTKGLEKILNDKENSQALYAQVKRMVETNIAYLIKKRNEDPYRGIVKRALFQAKTNTPWDKVPTFDP
;
A
#
# COMPACT_ATOMS: atom_id res chain seq x y z
N MET A 1 -11.27 5.27 5.48
CA MET A 1 -10.93 3.85 5.31
C MET A 1 -10.81 3.22 6.69
N ILE A 2 -11.60 2.18 6.94
CA ILE A 2 -11.64 1.44 8.22
C ILE A 2 -10.67 0.26 8.10
N ALA A 3 -9.92 -0.05 9.15
CA ALA A 3 -9.03 -1.21 9.18
C ALA A 3 -9.84 -2.50 9.07
N ASP A 4 -9.48 -3.34 8.10
CA ASP A 4 -10.07 -4.68 7.94
C ASP A 4 -9.39 -5.70 8.87
N TYR A 5 -9.84 -6.95 8.82
CA TYR A 5 -9.27 -8.03 9.64
C TYR A 5 -7.77 -8.23 9.41
N ASN A 6 -7.30 -8.13 8.16
CA ASN A 6 -5.88 -8.26 7.85
C ASN A 6 -5.07 -7.12 8.47
N ASP A 7 -5.62 -5.90 8.46
CA ASP A 7 -5.02 -4.76 9.15
C ASP A 7 -4.94 -5.00 10.67
N GLN A 8 -5.96 -5.62 11.30
CA GLN A 8 -5.94 -5.99 12.72
C GLN A 8 -4.87 -7.05 13.02
N MET A 9 -4.72 -8.07 12.15
CA MET A 9 -3.75 -9.16 12.30
C MET A 9 -2.29 -8.69 12.15
N ASN A 10 -2.06 -7.52 11.56
CA ASN A 10 -0.74 -6.90 11.47
C ASN A 10 -0.28 -6.19 12.76
N ILE A 11 -1.17 -6.03 13.75
CA ILE A 11 -0.85 -5.39 15.04
C ILE A 11 -0.53 -6.51 16.04
N PRO A 12 0.71 -6.64 16.55
CA PRO A 12 1.13 -7.82 17.33
C PRO A 12 0.23 -8.15 18.54
N VAL A 13 -0.19 -7.13 19.28
CA VAL A 13 -1.04 -7.32 20.48
C VAL A 13 -2.45 -7.80 20.09
N LEU A 14 -3.02 -7.24 19.01
CA LEU A 14 -4.35 -7.63 18.53
C LEU A 14 -4.32 -9.00 17.86
N ASN A 15 -3.27 -9.31 17.10
CA ASN A 15 -3.07 -10.61 16.47
C ASN A 15 -3.08 -11.74 17.50
N ASN A 16 -2.22 -11.67 18.52
CA ASN A 16 -2.15 -12.70 19.55
C ASN A 16 -3.51 -12.89 20.25
N HIS A 17 -4.21 -11.79 20.54
CA HIS A 17 -5.51 -11.85 21.18
C HIS A 17 -6.59 -12.48 20.27
N LEU A 18 -6.62 -12.10 18.98
CA LEU A 18 -7.54 -12.66 18.00
C LEU A 18 -7.27 -14.15 17.74
N GLN A 19 -6.00 -14.56 17.67
CA GLN A 19 -5.63 -15.97 17.54
C GLN A 19 -6.12 -16.77 18.73
N GLU A 20 -5.88 -16.30 19.96
CA GLU A 20 -6.33 -16.98 21.18
C GLU A 20 -7.87 -17.10 21.23
N LEU A 21 -8.59 -16.03 20.86
CA LEU A 21 -10.06 -16.05 20.79
C LEU A 21 -10.57 -17.02 19.73
N ASN A 22 -9.92 -17.07 18.55
CA ASN A 22 -10.28 -17.98 17.47
C ASN A 22 -9.99 -19.44 17.83
N GLU A 23 -8.87 -19.73 18.49
CA GLU A 23 -8.53 -21.08 18.98
C GLU A 23 -9.52 -21.58 20.03
N LYS A 24 -10.00 -20.67 20.89
CA LYS A 24 -11.03 -20.97 21.90
C LYS A 24 -12.45 -20.99 21.32
N SER A 25 -12.64 -20.56 20.07
CA SER A 25 -13.95 -20.52 19.45
C SER A 25 -14.40 -21.89 18.97
N LEU A 26 -15.69 -22.18 19.12
CA LEU A 26 -16.29 -23.40 18.59
C LEU A 26 -16.52 -23.24 17.09
N LEU A 27 -15.83 -24.07 16.29
CA LEU A 27 -16.02 -24.13 14.84
C LEU A 27 -17.27 -24.97 14.50
N LEU A 28 -18.39 -24.29 14.28
CA LEU A 28 -19.72 -24.90 14.04
C LEU A 28 -20.00 -25.27 12.57
N ARG A 29 -19.21 -24.79 11.61
CA ARG A 29 -19.46 -24.92 10.16
C ARG A 29 -18.28 -25.55 9.43
N GLN A 30 -17.78 -26.67 9.95
CA GLN A 30 -16.62 -27.35 9.37
C GLN A 30 -16.97 -28.10 8.08
N ASP A 31 -18.24 -28.43 7.86
CA ASP A 31 -18.73 -29.18 6.68
C ASP A 31 -19.04 -28.27 5.47
N GLU A 32 -18.91 -26.95 5.63
CA GLU A 32 -19.16 -25.96 4.59
C GLU A 32 -17.84 -25.56 3.90
N GLU A 33 -17.91 -25.09 2.65
CA GLU A 33 -16.75 -24.58 1.91
C GLU A 33 -16.89 -23.07 1.61
N GLY A 34 -15.75 -22.43 1.29
CA GLY A 34 -15.69 -21.02 0.91
C GLY A 34 -15.92 -20.05 2.09
N GLU A 35 -16.47 -18.87 1.79
CA GLU A 35 -16.67 -17.79 2.77
C GLU A 35 -17.56 -18.19 3.96
N VAL A 36 -18.49 -19.13 3.76
CA VAL A 36 -19.41 -19.61 4.81
C VAL A 36 -18.66 -20.41 5.88
N ALA A 37 -17.58 -21.08 5.50
CA ALA A 37 -16.68 -21.80 6.39
C ALA A 37 -15.76 -20.87 7.19
N ASN A 38 -15.63 -19.60 6.79
CA ASN A 38 -14.79 -18.63 7.48
C ASN A 38 -15.48 -18.14 8.76
N GLN A 39 -15.07 -18.72 9.90
CA GLN A 39 -15.63 -18.40 11.22
C GLN A 39 -14.68 -17.56 12.09
N GLN A 40 -13.73 -16.83 11.48
CA GLN A 40 -12.81 -15.98 12.21
C GLN A 40 -13.54 -14.83 12.92
N LEU A 41 -13.24 -14.64 14.20
CA LEU A 41 -13.75 -13.56 15.02
C LEU A 41 -13.15 -12.23 14.56
N HIS A 42 -14.02 -11.28 14.24
CA HIS A 42 -13.65 -9.91 13.91
C HIS A 42 -13.90 -8.99 15.10
N LEU A 43 -12.93 -8.15 15.48
CA LEU A 43 -13.18 -7.11 16.48
C LEU A 43 -14.03 -5.98 15.87
N PRO A 44 -15.12 -5.56 16.51
CA PRO A 44 -15.99 -4.49 16.02
C PRO A 44 -15.38 -3.07 16.17
N LEU A 45 -14.08 -2.97 16.49
CA LEU A 45 -13.40 -1.70 16.71
C LEU A 45 -13.09 -1.01 15.37
N VAL A 46 -13.56 0.24 15.22
CA VAL A 46 -13.19 1.10 14.10
C VAL A 46 -11.78 1.63 14.33
N ILE A 47 -10.77 0.87 13.88
CA ILE A 47 -9.38 1.30 13.91
C ILE A 47 -9.11 2.08 12.62
N PRO A 48 -8.57 3.32 12.68
CA PRO A 48 -8.21 4.05 11.47
C PRO A 48 -7.09 3.31 10.74
N LYS A 49 -7.25 3.12 9.42
CA LYS A 49 -6.22 2.46 8.60
C LYS A 49 -4.93 3.28 8.66
N ILE A 50 -3.84 2.65 9.11
CA ILE A 50 -2.57 3.37 9.28
C ILE A 50 -1.89 3.52 7.92
N PRO A 51 -1.61 4.75 7.45
CA PRO A 51 -0.97 4.95 6.16
C PRO A 51 0.49 4.47 6.19
N GLY A 52 0.90 3.79 5.13
CA GLY A 52 2.31 3.46 4.87
C GLY A 52 3.11 4.70 4.44
N ARG A 53 4.40 4.50 4.13
CA ARG A 53 5.21 5.54 3.47
C ARG A 53 4.64 5.88 2.08
N PHE A 54 4.65 7.16 1.71
CA PHE A 54 4.37 7.61 0.36
C PHE A 54 5.65 7.63 -0.48
N TYR A 55 5.57 7.19 -1.73
CA TYR A 55 6.69 7.17 -2.65
C TYR A 55 6.33 8.01 -3.87
N TYR A 56 7.24 8.89 -4.26
CA TYR A 56 7.07 9.80 -5.38
C TYR A 56 8.23 9.63 -6.35
N LEU A 57 7.93 9.58 -7.65
CA LEU A 57 8.91 9.58 -8.72
C LEU A 57 8.56 10.70 -9.70
N PHE A 58 9.42 11.72 -9.75
CA PHE A 58 9.27 12.83 -10.68
C PHE A 58 9.98 12.50 -12.00
N GLY A 59 9.19 12.28 -13.04
CA GLY A 59 9.69 12.06 -14.40
C GLY A 59 10.13 13.35 -15.09
N LYS A 60 10.58 13.21 -16.33
CA LYS A 60 10.87 14.36 -17.21
C LYS A 60 9.61 15.22 -17.40
N PRO A 61 9.72 16.56 -17.35
CA PRO A 61 8.61 17.46 -17.67
C PRO A 61 8.03 17.22 -19.07
N ILE A 62 6.71 17.36 -19.20
CA ILE A 62 5.99 17.26 -20.47
C ILE A 62 5.70 18.68 -20.95
N THR A 63 6.58 19.22 -21.80
CA THR A 63 6.42 20.57 -22.36
C THR A 63 5.44 20.55 -23.51
N THR A 64 4.29 21.20 -23.34
CA THR A 64 3.25 21.34 -24.38
C THR A 64 3.26 22.69 -25.09
N LYS A 65 3.99 23.67 -24.56
CA LYS A 65 4.12 25.01 -25.15
C LYS A 65 4.74 24.93 -26.54
N GLY A 66 4.10 25.54 -27.55
CA GLY A 66 4.57 25.51 -28.94
C GLY A 66 4.15 24.27 -29.74
N LEU A 67 3.37 23.36 -29.15
CA LEU A 67 2.83 22.17 -29.82
C LEU A 67 1.34 22.33 -30.19
N GLU A 68 0.81 23.56 -30.25
CA GLU A 68 -0.63 23.81 -30.42
C GLU A 68 -1.18 23.15 -31.70
N LYS A 69 -0.39 23.16 -32.79
CA LYS A 69 -0.78 22.50 -34.05
C LYS A 69 -0.89 20.97 -33.93
N ILE A 70 0.00 20.35 -33.16
CA ILE A 70 0.04 18.89 -32.93
C ILE A 70 -1.07 18.47 -31.97
N LEU A 71 -1.38 19.32 -30.98
CA LEU A 71 -2.45 19.08 -30.02
C LEU A 71 -3.85 19.24 -30.61
N ASN A 72 -4.00 20.09 -31.62
CA ASN A 72 -5.25 20.28 -32.36
C ASN A 72 -5.53 19.13 -33.36
N ASP A 73 -4.51 18.34 -33.68
CA ASP A 73 -4.65 17.14 -34.49
C ASP A 73 -4.97 15.93 -33.59
N LYS A 74 -6.05 15.22 -33.92
CA LYS A 74 -6.60 14.18 -33.04
C LYS A 74 -5.64 13.00 -32.92
N GLU A 75 -5.11 12.51 -34.03
CA GLU A 75 -4.21 11.36 -34.07
C GLU A 75 -2.92 11.67 -33.30
N ASN A 76 -2.32 12.83 -33.53
CA ASN A 76 -1.10 13.24 -32.84
C ASN A 76 -1.31 13.48 -31.34
N SER A 77 -2.42 14.09 -30.95
CA SER A 77 -2.80 14.27 -29.54
C SER A 77 -2.99 12.93 -28.83
N GLN A 78 -3.64 11.96 -29.48
CA GLN A 78 -3.79 10.61 -28.96
C GLN A 78 -2.46 9.89 -28.81
N ALA A 79 -1.53 10.05 -29.77
CA ALA A 79 -0.19 9.47 -29.69
C ALA A 79 0.60 10.04 -28.49
N LEU A 80 0.57 11.37 -28.29
CA LEU A 80 1.21 12.02 -27.15
C LEU A 80 0.60 11.53 -25.82
N TYR A 81 -0.72 11.44 -25.74
CA TYR A 81 -1.41 10.91 -24.56
C TYR A 81 -0.97 9.46 -24.25
N ALA A 82 -0.94 8.58 -25.26
CA ALA A 82 -0.52 7.19 -25.09
C ALA A 82 0.93 7.08 -24.59
N GLN A 83 1.83 7.93 -25.11
CA GLN A 83 3.20 8.02 -24.64
C GLN A 83 3.27 8.43 -23.15
N VAL A 84 2.58 9.50 -22.77
CA VAL A 84 2.55 9.99 -21.38
C VAL A 84 1.96 8.94 -20.45
N LYS A 85 0.86 8.31 -20.84
CA LYS A 85 0.24 7.21 -20.10
C LYS A 85 1.24 6.07 -19.85
N ARG A 86 1.94 5.62 -20.89
CA ARG A 86 2.97 4.57 -20.76
C ARG A 86 4.11 4.97 -19.82
N MET A 87 4.55 6.23 -19.86
CA MET A 87 5.56 6.75 -18.93
C MET A 87 5.06 6.70 -17.48
N VAL A 88 3.83 7.13 -17.23
CA VAL A 88 3.22 7.09 -15.88
C VAL A 88 3.08 5.66 -15.39
N GLU A 89 2.57 4.75 -16.22
CA GLU A 89 2.44 3.32 -15.88
C GLU A 89 3.79 2.69 -15.52
N THR A 90 4.84 3.02 -16.28
CA THR A 90 6.21 2.55 -16.01
C THR A 90 6.72 3.06 -14.67
N ASN A 91 6.52 4.35 -14.38
CA ASN A 91 6.92 4.95 -13.11
C ASN A 91 6.16 4.33 -11.92
N ILE A 92 4.86 4.10 -12.07
CA ILE A 92 4.03 3.43 -11.05
C ILE A 92 4.51 2.00 -10.82
N ALA A 93 4.78 1.24 -11.88
CA ALA A 93 5.28 -0.13 -11.76
C ALA A 93 6.62 -0.19 -11.01
N TYR A 94 7.54 0.73 -11.33
CA TYR A 94 8.80 0.88 -10.59
C TYR A 94 8.57 1.22 -9.12
N LEU A 95 7.70 2.20 -8.81
CA LEU A 95 7.39 2.59 -7.43
C LEU A 95 6.75 1.45 -6.64
N ILE A 96 5.87 0.65 -7.25
CA ILE A 96 5.25 -0.53 -6.61
C ILE A 96 6.33 -1.56 -6.28
N LYS A 97 7.23 -1.86 -7.23
CA LYS A 97 8.35 -2.78 -7.00
C LYS A 97 9.22 -2.30 -5.84
N LYS A 98 9.69 -1.05 -5.88
CA LYS A 98 10.54 -0.46 -4.83
C LYS A 98 9.84 -0.38 -3.47
N ARG A 99 8.54 -0.05 -3.46
CA ARG A 99 7.71 -0.09 -2.26
C ARG A 99 7.67 -1.50 -1.63
N ASN A 100 7.64 -2.56 -2.43
CA ASN A 100 7.68 -3.93 -1.90
C ASN A 100 9.07 -4.30 -1.35
N GLU A 101 10.13 -3.70 -1.88
CA GLU A 101 11.51 -3.88 -1.43
C GLU A 101 11.86 -3.05 -0.18
N ASP A 102 11.06 -2.05 0.20
CA ASP A 102 11.34 -1.18 1.37
C ASP A 102 11.23 -1.97 2.70
N PRO A 103 12.35 -2.18 3.42
CA PRO A 103 12.35 -2.92 4.68
C PRO A 103 11.54 -2.21 5.77
N TYR A 104 11.34 -0.90 5.65
CA TYR A 104 10.64 -0.04 6.59
C TYR A 104 9.33 0.55 5.99
N ARG A 105 8.71 -0.11 5.01
CA ARG A 105 7.40 0.31 4.46
C ARG A 105 6.33 0.49 5.55
N GLY A 106 6.28 -0.45 6.50
CA GLY A 106 5.28 -0.52 7.56
C GLY A 106 5.57 0.45 8.70
N ILE A 107 4.52 1.01 9.31
CA ILE A 107 4.67 1.95 10.43
C ILE A 107 5.39 1.32 11.63
N VAL A 108 5.12 0.05 11.93
CA VAL A 108 5.66 -0.65 13.11
C VAL A 108 7.17 -0.80 12.99
N LYS A 109 7.67 -1.24 11.84
CA LYS A 109 9.11 -1.37 11.59
C LYS A 109 9.84 -0.03 11.69
N ARG A 110 9.23 1.05 11.19
CA ARG A 110 9.77 2.42 11.31
C ARG A 110 9.77 2.92 12.76
N ALA A 111 8.70 2.69 13.51
CA ALA A 111 8.62 3.07 14.91
C ALA A 111 9.70 2.35 15.74
N LEU A 112 9.88 1.04 15.51
CA LEU A 112 10.93 0.25 16.16
C LEU A 112 12.33 0.75 15.79
N PHE A 113 12.57 1.09 14.52
CA PHE A 113 13.85 1.67 14.10
C PHE A 113 14.12 2.99 14.82
N GLN A 114 13.16 3.92 14.77
CA GLN A 114 13.25 5.21 15.47
C GLN A 114 13.52 5.04 16.96
N ALA A 115 12.81 4.14 17.65
CA ALA A 115 13.00 3.91 19.08
C ALA A 115 14.40 3.36 19.42
N LYS A 116 15.01 2.60 18.50
CA LYS A 116 16.36 2.03 18.68
C LYS A 116 17.47 3.05 18.36
N THR A 117 17.26 3.92 17.38
CA THR A 117 18.32 4.77 16.83
C THR A 117 18.12 6.26 17.10
N ASN A 118 17.01 6.65 17.72
CA ASN A 118 16.54 8.03 17.87
C ASN A 118 16.47 8.80 16.53
N THR A 119 16.26 8.10 15.42
CA THR A 119 16.18 8.71 14.08
C THR A 119 14.81 9.35 13.84
N PRO A 120 14.75 10.61 13.37
CA PRO A 120 13.50 11.24 12.93
C PRO A 120 12.77 10.43 11.84
N TRP A 121 11.44 10.55 11.79
CA TRP A 121 10.59 9.75 10.87
C TRP A 121 10.93 9.94 9.39
N ASP A 122 11.31 11.14 9.00
CA ASP A 122 11.72 11.54 7.65
C ASP A 122 13.12 11.01 7.28
N LYS A 123 13.91 10.59 8.27
CA LYS A 123 15.29 10.08 8.09
C LYS A 123 15.41 8.57 8.23
N VAL A 124 14.32 7.85 8.49
CA VAL A 124 14.36 6.38 8.50
C VAL A 124 14.70 5.88 7.09
N PRO A 125 15.67 4.96 6.92
CA PRO A 125 16.09 4.46 5.61
C PRO A 125 14.94 3.92 4.75
N THR A 126 15.18 3.85 3.44
CA THR A 126 14.30 3.28 2.42
C THR A 126 15.14 2.44 1.45
N PHE A 127 14.52 1.90 0.41
CA PHE A 127 15.22 1.23 -0.70
C PHE A 127 16.23 2.16 -1.40
N ASP A 128 17.22 1.55 -2.05
CA ASP A 128 18.13 2.29 -2.94
C ASP A 128 17.44 2.63 -4.28
N PRO A 129 17.63 3.85 -4.83
CA PRO A 129 17.06 4.26 -6.10
C PRO A 129 17.45 3.36 -7.28
#